data_AF-A0A645BEL1-F1
#
_entry.id   AF-A0A645BEL1-F1
#
_cell.length_a   1.000
_cell.length_b   1.000
_cell.length_c   1.000
_cell.angle_alpha   90.00
_cell.angle_beta   90.00
_cell.angle_gamma   90.00
#
_symmetry.space_group_name_H-M   'P 1'
#
loop_
_entity.id
_entity.type
_entity.pdbx_description
1 polymer ?
#
loop_
_entity_poly.entity_id
_entity_poly.type
_entity_poly.pdbx_seq_one_letter_code
_entity_poly.pdbx_strand_id
1 'polypeptide(L)'
;MPWYRILGNRSASILVNLFFGQYIPDIPSGFKALSKDVYQKLRWKSSDYGVELEIACRCAKLKLPFESIPIKTIYHDMDRGMDLFDAAKMLYKVLLWRINL
;
A
#
# COMPACT_ATOMS: atom_id res chain seq x y z
N MET A 1 -3.62 -16.79 8.91
CA MET A 1 -2.70 -16.61 7.77
C MET A 1 -1.35 -17.23 8.11
N PRO A 2 -0.66 -17.85 7.15
CA PRO A 2 0.76 -18.22 7.28
C PRO A 2 1.64 -16.99 7.50
N TRP A 3 2.71 -17.13 8.30
CA TRP A 3 3.59 -16.04 8.71
C TRP A 3 4.26 -15.29 7.55
N TYR A 4 4.60 -15.99 6.46
CA TYR A 4 5.24 -15.40 5.28
C TYR A 4 4.32 -14.39 4.57
N ARG A 5 3.00 -14.58 4.62
CA ARG A 5 2.03 -13.62 4.03
C ARG A 5 1.89 -12.37 4.88
N ILE A 6 1.92 -12.53 6.20
CA ILE A 6 1.93 -11.40 7.13
C ILE A 6 3.18 -10.54 6.87
N LEU A 7 4.33 -11.20 6.63
CA LEU A 7 5.57 -10.51 6.28
C LEU A 7 5.48 -9.82 4.91
N GLY A 8 4.91 -10.50 3.91
CA GLY A 8 4.63 -9.91 2.59
C GLY A 8 3.80 -8.63 2.68
N ASN A 9 2.68 -8.65 3.41
CA ASN A 9 1.84 -7.47 3.59
C ASN A 9 2.57 -6.33 4.32
N ARG A 10 3.40 -6.67 5.31
CA ARG A 10 4.21 -5.68 6.04
C ARG A 10 5.34 -5.09 5.20
N SER A 11 5.83 -5.81 4.18
CA SER A 11 6.93 -5.34 3.32
C SER A 11 6.56 -4.01 2.65
N ALA A 12 5.34 -3.87 2.14
CA ALA A 12 4.84 -2.63 1.55
C ALA A 12 4.91 -1.45 2.54
N SER A 13 4.42 -1.66 3.76
CA SER A 13 4.43 -0.64 4.81
C SER A 13 5.85 -0.22 5.22
N ILE A 14 6.77 -1.19 5.28
CA ILE A 14 8.18 -0.92 5.57
C ILE A 14 8.83 -0.12 4.44
N LEU A 15 8.58 -0.50 3.18
CA LEU A 15 9.12 0.21 2.02
C LEU A 15 8.62 1.66 1.94
N VAL A 16 7.32 1.89 2.14
CA VAL A 16 6.78 3.25 2.15
C VAL A 16 7.35 4.07 3.32
N ASN A 17 7.48 3.48 4.51
CA ASN A 17 8.14 4.16 5.63
C ASN A 17 9.59 4.52 5.27
N LEU A 18 10.37 3.57 4.75
CA LEU A 18 11.78 3.79 4.43
C LEU A 18 11.99 4.88 3.37
N PHE A 19 11.19 4.91 2.31
CA PHE A 19 11.40 5.83 1.19
C PHE A 19 10.62 7.14 1.29
N PHE A 20 9.48 7.16 1.98
CA PHE A 20 8.61 8.34 2.09
C PHE A 20 8.47 8.87 3.53
N GLY A 21 8.99 8.17 4.53
CA GLY A 21 9.08 8.65 5.91
C GLY A 21 7.78 8.56 6.72
N GLN A 22 6.75 7.86 6.23
CA GLN A 22 5.47 7.68 6.93
C GLN A 22 5.07 6.21 6.91
N TYR A 23 4.82 5.64 8.09
CA TYR A 23 4.35 4.25 8.21
C TYR A 23 2.85 4.18 7.99
N ILE A 24 2.42 3.43 6.97
CA ILE A 24 1.01 3.15 6.71
C ILE A 24 0.80 1.64 6.86
N PRO A 25 0.02 1.18 7.86
CA PRO A 25 -0.22 -0.24 8.05
C PRO A 25 -1.15 -0.78 6.95
N ASP A 26 -0.99 -2.07 6.63
CA ASP A 26 -1.88 -2.84 5.75
C ASP A 26 -2.19 -2.17 4.39
N ILE A 27 -1.14 -1.66 3.72
CA ILE A 27 -1.25 -1.02 2.40
C ILE A 27 -2.00 -1.88 1.38
N PRO A 28 -1.75 -3.20 1.23
CA PRO A 28 -2.41 -4.04 0.24
C PRO A 28 -3.91 -4.31 0.50
N SER A 29 -4.53 -3.66 1.48
CA SER A 29 -5.96 -3.71 1.72
C SER A 29 -6.73 -2.89 0.69
N GLY A 30 -7.77 -3.46 0.08
CA GLY A 30 -8.66 -2.73 -0.83
C GLY A 30 -9.66 -1.78 -0.13
N PHE A 31 -9.70 -1.77 1.21
CA PHE A 31 -10.59 -0.90 1.97
C PHE A 31 -9.91 0.44 2.26
N LYS A 32 -10.28 1.48 1.51
CA LYS A 32 -9.83 2.86 1.72
C LYS A 32 -10.99 3.82 1.57
N ALA A 33 -11.21 4.64 2.59
CA ALA A 33 -12.14 5.76 2.54
C ALA A 33 -11.35 7.06 2.37
N LEU A 34 -11.76 7.90 1.42
CA LEU A 34 -11.09 9.17 1.12
C LEU A 34 -12.15 10.26 1.04
N SER A 35 -11.86 11.43 1.63
CA SER A 35 -12.67 12.62 1.34
C SER A 35 -12.44 13.07 -0.10
N LYS A 36 -13.38 13.85 -0.64
CA LYS A 36 -13.29 14.40 -2.00
C LYS A 36 -11.99 15.19 -2.21
N ASP A 37 -11.61 16.01 -1.24
CA ASP A 37 -10.42 16.87 -1.32
C ASP A 37 -9.12 16.04 -1.29
N VAL A 38 -9.10 14.99 -0.48
CA VAL A 38 -7.96 14.05 -0.43
C VAL A 38 -7.86 13.28 -1.75
N TYR A 39 -8.97 12.79 -2.27
CA TYR A 39 -8.99 12.07 -3.54
C TYR A 39 -8.46 12.92 -4.71
N GLN A 40 -8.83 14.21 -4.78
CA GLN A 40 -8.32 15.11 -5.80
C GLN A 40 -6.79 15.25 -5.77
N LYS A 41 -6.17 15.20 -4.59
CA LYS A 41 -4.71 15.26 -4.42
C LYS A 41 -4.02 13.92 -4.71
N LEU A 42 -4.70 12.81 -4.42
CA LEU A 42 -4.12 11.45 -4.48
C LEU A 42 -4.26 10.75 -5.83
N ARG A 43 -5.02 11.30 -6.79
CA ARG A 43 -5.30 10.70 -8.12
C ARG A 43 -4.13 9.86 -8.66
N TRP A 44 -4.29 8.55 -8.63
CA TRP A 44 -3.28 7.59 -9.05
C TRP A 44 -3.38 7.28 -10.54
N LYS A 45 -2.33 6.66 -11.10
CA LYS A 45 -2.29 6.22 -12.51
C LYS A 45 -2.24 4.70 -12.66
N SER A 46 -1.83 3.99 -11.61
CA SER A 46 -1.75 2.53 -11.62
C SER A 46 -3.12 1.88 -11.86
N SER A 47 -3.14 0.73 -12.52
CA SER A 47 -4.35 -0.05 -12.81
C SER A 47 -4.26 -1.50 -12.31
N ASP A 48 -3.18 -1.84 -11.61
CA ASP A 48 -2.86 -3.17 -11.08
C ASP A 48 -2.74 -3.12 -9.54
N TYR A 49 -2.11 -4.13 -8.93
CA TYR A 49 -1.78 -4.14 -7.50
C TYR A 49 -0.98 -2.91 -7.02
N GLY A 50 -0.40 -2.12 -7.94
CA GLY A 50 0.25 -0.86 -7.65
C GLY A 50 -0.70 0.28 -7.26
N VAL A 51 -2.02 0.17 -7.48
CA VAL A 51 -3.00 1.18 -7.06
C VAL A 51 -2.86 1.50 -5.58
N GLU A 52 -2.91 0.47 -4.74
CA GLU A 52 -2.87 0.64 -3.29
C GLU A 52 -1.55 1.22 -2.81
N LEU A 53 -0.46 0.79 -3.46
CA LEU A 53 0.89 1.28 -3.18
C LEU A 53 1.08 2.73 -3.61
N GLU A 54 0.57 3.12 -4.78
CA GLU A 54 0.65 4.50 -5.28
C GLU A 54 -0.12 5.45 -4.36
N ILE A 55 -1.32 5.04 -3.91
CA ILE A 55 -2.11 5.79 -2.94
C ILE A 55 -1.30 5.99 -1.65
N ALA A 56 -0.69 4.93 -1.12
CA ALA A 56 0.12 5.01 0.10
C ALA A 56 1.36 5.90 -0.07
N CYS A 57 2.11 5.76 -1.18
CA CYS A 57 3.26 6.60 -1.48
C CYS A 57 2.88 8.08 -1.61
N ARG A 58 1.78 8.41 -2.30
CA ARG A 58 1.29 9.79 -2.42
C ARG A 58 0.80 10.34 -1.09
N CYS A 59 0.09 9.54 -0.30
CA CYS A 59 -0.36 9.89 1.04
C CYS A 59 0.84 10.27 1.93
N ALA A 60 1.87 9.41 1.92
CA ALA A 60 3.12 9.63 2.65
C ALA A 60 3.88 10.86 2.15
N LYS A 61 4.02 11.03 0.84
CA LYS A 61 4.69 12.18 0.23
C LYS A 61 4.04 13.51 0.62
N LEU A 62 2.70 13.55 0.59
CA LEU A 62 1.92 14.73 0.92
C LEU A 62 1.70 14.92 2.42
N LYS A 63 2.19 13.99 3.26
CA LYS A 63 1.99 13.96 4.71
C LYS A 63 0.53 14.12 5.11
N LEU A 64 -0.36 13.45 4.38
CA LEU A 64 -1.78 13.55 4.67
C LEU A 64 -2.10 12.83 5.99
N PRO A 65 -2.97 13.42 6.84
CA PRO A 65 -3.44 12.73 8.02
C PRO A 65 -4.33 11.55 7.59
N PHE A 66 -4.15 10.42 8.27
CA PHE A 66 -4.99 9.24 8.09
C PHE A 66 -5.15 8.51 9.43
N GLU A 67 -6.17 7.68 9.51
CA GLU A 67 -6.42 6.80 10.64
C GLU A 67 -6.67 5.37 10.14
N SER A 68 -6.21 4.38 10.90
CA SER A 68 -6.38 2.97 10.56
C SER A 68 -7.49 2.37 11.41
N ILE A 69 -8.58 1.97 10.75
CA ILE A 69 -9.70 1.31 11.40
C ILE A 69 -9.49 -0.20 11.28
N PRO A 70 -9.38 -0.95 12.39
CA PRO A 70 -9.21 -2.39 12.34
C PRO A 70 -10.49 -3.03 11.78
N ILE A 71 -10.31 -3.85 10.75
CA ILE A 71 -11.39 -4.64 10.15
C ILE A 71 -11.11 -6.13 10.35
N LYS A 72 -12.19 -6.91 10.51
CA LYS A 72 -12.06 -8.37 10.60
C LYS A 72 -11.84 -8.94 9.21
N THR A 73 -10.69 -9.55 8.99
CA THR A 73 -10.44 -10.28 7.73
C THR A 73 -11.17 -11.62 7.76
N ILE A 74 -12.09 -11.82 6.81
CA ILE A 74 -12.78 -13.09 6.61
C ILE A 74 -12.13 -13.78 5.41
N TYR A 75 -11.52 -14.94 5.64
CA TYR A 75 -10.89 -15.72 4.59
C TYR A 75 -11.86 -16.79 4.12
N HIS A 76 -12.17 -16.78 2.83
CA HIS A 76 -12.94 -17.86 2.19
C HIS A 76 -12.00 -18.95 1.65
N ASP A 77 -10.92 -18.54 0.98
CA ASP A 77 -9.88 -19.44 0.45
C ASP A 77 -8.49 -18.93 0.82
N MET A 78 -7.54 -19.86 1.03
CA MET A 78 -6.15 -19.53 1.30
C MET A 78 -5.27 -19.55 0.04
N ASP A 79 -5.82 -19.72 -1.16
CA ASP A 79 -4.99 -19.90 -2.36
C ASP A 79 -4.58 -18.59 -3.04
N ARG A 80 -5.17 -17.46 -2.63
CA ARG A 80 -4.89 -16.14 -3.21
C ARG A 80 -4.12 -15.26 -2.23
N GLY A 81 -3.07 -14.62 -2.73
CA GLY A 81 -2.21 -13.74 -1.95
C GLY A 81 -1.07 -13.18 -2.80
N MET A 82 -0.34 -12.22 -2.22
CA MET A 82 0.83 -11.62 -2.86
C MET A 82 1.97 -12.63 -2.93
N ASP A 83 2.51 -12.82 -4.14
CA ASP A 83 3.68 -13.67 -4.36
C ASP A 83 4.99 -12.86 -4.22
N LEU A 84 6.13 -13.55 -4.10
CA LEU A 84 7.46 -12.95 -4.03
C LEU A 84 7.76 -12.06 -5.26
N PHE A 85 7.27 -12.44 -6.44
CA PHE A 85 7.41 -11.62 -7.65
C PHE A 85 6.66 -10.29 -7.56
N ASP A 86 5.50 -10.27 -6.91
CA ASP A 86 4.75 -9.04 -6.70
C ASP A 86 5.47 -8.12 -5.72
N ALA A 87 6.05 -8.67 -4.65
CA ALA A 87 6.88 -7.91 -3.72
C ALA A 87 8.09 -7.25 -4.41
N ALA A 88 8.77 -7.96 -5.32
CA ALA A 88 9.86 -7.39 -6.11
C ALA A 88 9.40 -6.25 -7.03
N LYS A 89 8.25 -6.41 -7.70
CA LYS A 89 7.63 -5.34 -8.51
C LYS A 89 7.27 -4.12 -7.67
N MET A 90 6.74 -4.33 -6.46
CA MET A 90 6.41 -3.23 -5.54
C MET A 90 7.64 -2.44 -5.14
N LEU A 91 8.74 -3.13 -4.79
CA LEU A 91 10.03 -2.48 -4.50
C LEU A 91 10.48 -1.60 -5.67
N TYR A 92 10.48 -2.15 -6.89
CA TYR A 92 10.85 -1.40 -8.09
C TYR A 92 9.97 -0.16 -8.30
N LYS A 93 8.65 -0.30 -8.13
CA LYS A 93 7.71 0.84 -8.26
C LYS A 93 7.95 1.91 -7.20
N VAL A 94 8.13 1.54 -5.93
CA VAL A 94 8.41 2.49 -4.83
C VAL A 94 9.69 3.28 -5.11
N LEU A 95 10.74 2.62 -5.61
CA LEU A 95 11.98 3.28 -6.00
C LEU A 95 11.79 4.27 -7.14
N LEU A 96 11.10 3.86 -8.22
CA LEU A 96 10.78 4.77 -9.32
C LEU A 96 9.95 5.97 -8.86
N TRP A 97 8.96 5.73 -8.02
CA TRP A 97 8.06 6.76 -7.51
C TRP A 97 8.70 7.68 -6.50
N ARG A 98 9.74 7.25 -5.80
CA ARG A 98 10.52 8.16 -4.94
C ARG A 98 11.06 9.37 -5.72
N ILE A 99 11.32 9.18 -7.02
CA ILE A 99 11.85 10.21 -7.92
C ILE A 99 10.71 10.88 -8.72
N ASN A 100 9.72 10.10 -9.16
CA ASN A 100 8.74 10.55 -10.16
C ASN A 100 7.35 10.94 -9.62
N LEU A 101 6.95 10.51 -8.40
CA LEU A 101 5.77 11.05 -7.71
C LEU A 101 6.12 12.36 -7.07
#